data_AF-A0A8K0K8Q8-F1
#
_entry.id   AF-A0A8K0K8Q8-F1
#
_cell.length_a   1.000
_cell.length_b   1.000
_cell.length_c   1.000
_cell.angle_alpha   90.00
_cell.angle_beta   90.00
_cell.angle_gamma   90.00
#
_symmetry.space_group_name_H-M   'P 1'
#
loop_
_entity.id
_entity.type
_entity.pdbx_description
1 polymer ?
#
loop_
_entity_poly.entity_id
_entity_poly.type
_entity_poly.pdbx_seq_one_letter_code
_entity_poly.pdbx_strand_id
1 'polypeptide(L)'
;MDWFYQRLGKLAKNAFASMCVFGQDNNNNISGVWVWRGHDLAFKLSPDWSVDYDSYAWTKLDANSEETKKLVQQYFSWTGEDKSGKKFNQGKIFK
;
A
#
# COMPACT_ATOMS: atom_id res chain seq x y z
N MET A 1 -9.80 0.55 -6.59
CA MET A 1 -8.90 -0.50 -6.05
C MET A 1 -9.16 -1.88 -6.66
N ASP A 2 -10.42 -2.26 -6.92
CA ASP A 2 -10.74 -3.61 -7.43
C ASP A 2 -10.08 -3.98 -8.77
N TRP A 3 -10.03 -3.06 -9.71
CA TRP A 3 -9.43 -3.30 -11.02
C TRP A 3 -7.90 -3.52 -10.95
N PHE A 4 -7.22 -2.86 -10.00
CA PHE A 4 -5.79 -3.02 -9.75
C PHE A 4 -5.46 -4.40 -9.16
N TYR A 5 -6.26 -4.86 -8.19
CA TYR A 5 -6.04 -6.18 -7.58
C TYR A 5 -6.32 -7.35 -8.51
N GLN A 6 -7.23 -7.21 -9.48
CA GLN A 6 -7.49 -8.26 -10.48
C GLN A 6 -6.24 -8.64 -11.28
N ARG A 7 -5.35 -7.67 -11.58
CA ARG A 7 -4.10 -7.92 -12.32
C ARG A 7 -2.99 -8.50 -11.45
N LEU A 8 -3.12 -8.40 -10.13
CA LEU A 8 -2.09 -8.82 -9.16
C LEU A 8 -2.38 -10.19 -8.52
N GLY A 9 -3.36 -10.96 -8.99
CA GLY A 9 -3.74 -12.23 -8.36
C GLY A 9 -2.59 -13.25 -8.19
N LYS A 10 -1.60 -13.28 -9.09
CA LYS A 10 -0.38 -14.11 -8.92
C LYS A 10 0.57 -13.56 -7.85
N LEU A 11 0.64 -12.23 -7.72
CA LEU A 11 1.45 -11.54 -6.71
C LEU A 11 0.88 -11.74 -5.31
N ALA A 12 -0.46 -11.81 -5.15
CA ALA A 12 -1.14 -12.04 -3.88
C ALA A 12 -0.64 -13.28 -3.12
N LYS A 13 -0.20 -14.34 -3.83
CA LYS A 13 0.37 -15.55 -3.19
C LYS A 13 1.66 -15.28 -2.41
N ASN A 14 2.36 -14.20 -2.71
CA ASN A 14 3.67 -13.85 -2.13
C ASN A 14 3.72 -12.42 -1.60
N ALA A 15 2.58 -11.72 -1.57
CA ALA A 15 2.49 -10.33 -1.19
C ALA A 15 1.20 -10.06 -0.41
N PHE A 16 1.30 -9.13 0.53
CA PHE A 16 0.22 -8.64 1.34
C PHE A 16 0.28 -7.11 1.35
N ALA A 17 -0.87 -6.45 1.32
CA ALA A 17 -0.90 -5.00 1.49
C ALA A 17 -2.13 -4.53 2.25
N SER A 18 -1.96 -3.44 3.00
CA SER A 18 -3.06 -2.65 3.54
C SER A 18 -3.07 -1.31 2.85
N MET A 19 -4.04 -1.09 1.97
CA MET A 19 -4.26 0.18 1.28
C MET A 19 -5.36 0.96 1.99
N CYS A 20 -5.15 2.25 2.16
CA CYS A 20 -6.07 3.16 2.83
C CYS A 20 -6.33 4.39 1.96
N VAL A 21 -7.58 4.85 2.01
CA VAL A 21 -8.03 6.13 1.49
C VAL A 21 -8.23 7.03 2.70
N PHE A 22 -7.54 8.16 2.70
CA PHE A 22 -7.64 9.19 3.72
C PHE A 22 -8.30 10.44 3.16
N GLY A 23 -9.05 11.17 3.98
CA GLY A 23 -9.75 12.40 3.58
C GLY A 23 -11.14 12.16 3.00
N GLN A 24 -11.68 13.18 2.34
CA GLN A 24 -13.05 13.21 1.79
C GLN A 24 -13.04 13.30 0.27
N ASP A 25 -14.20 13.12 -0.36
CA ASP A 25 -14.36 13.23 -1.81
C ASP A 25 -13.78 14.55 -2.34
N ASN A 26 -13.08 14.49 -3.49
CA ASN A 26 -12.33 15.58 -4.13
C ASN A 26 -11.09 16.10 -3.38
N ASN A 27 -10.79 15.59 -2.18
CA ASN A 27 -9.55 15.86 -1.45
C ASN A 27 -9.06 14.63 -0.69
N ASN A 28 -9.04 13.48 -1.37
CA ASN A 28 -8.57 12.24 -0.80
C ASN A 28 -7.08 12.01 -1.08
N ASN A 29 -6.48 11.12 -0.30
CA ASN A 29 -5.12 10.62 -0.53
C ASN A 29 -5.15 9.10 -0.40
N ILE A 30 -4.53 8.41 -1.34
CA ILE A 30 -4.44 6.96 -1.35
C ILE A 30 -3.00 6.59 -1.02
N SER A 31 -2.83 5.83 0.05
CA SER A 31 -1.53 5.33 0.46
C SER A 31 -1.68 3.96 1.11
N GLY A 32 -0.59 3.20 1.19
CA GLY A 32 -0.65 1.87 1.78
C GLY A 32 0.71 1.31 2.09
N VAL A 33 0.70 0.29 2.93
CA VAL A 33 1.89 -0.51 3.25
C VAL A 33 1.79 -1.83 2.52
N TRP A 34 2.85 -2.17 1.80
CA TRP A 34 2.99 -3.42 1.06
C TRP A 34 4.14 -4.23 1.63
N VAL A 35 3.95 -5.55 1.66
CA VAL A 35 4.95 -6.53 2.08
C VAL A 35 4.96 -7.64 1.05
N TRP A 36 6.12 -8.00 0.53
CA TRP A 36 6.28 -9.13 -0.39
C TRP A 36 7.62 -9.81 -0.17
N ARG A 37 7.79 -11.01 -0.75
CA ARG A 37 9.06 -11.72 -0.72
C ARG A 37 10.04 -11.12 -1.74
N GLY A 38 11.24 -10.75 -1.28
CA GLY A 38 12.31 -10.19 -2.11
C GLY A 38 12.76 -8.80 -1.66
N HIS A 39 13.88 -8.32 -2.21
CA HIS A 39 14.42 -7.00 -1.87
C HIS A 39 14.11 -5.91 -2.89
N ASP A 40 13.83 -6.31 -4.12
CA ASP A 40 13.49 -5.42 -5.22
C ASP A 40 11.99 -5.20 -5.31
N LEU A 41 11.62 -4.16 -6.04
CA LEU A 41 10.23 -3.83 -6.34
C LEU A 41 9.58 -4.97 -7.15
N ALA A 42 8.63 -5.66 -6.52
CA ALA A 42 7.95 -6.80 -7.14
C ALA A 42 7.28 -6.44 -8.47
N PHE A 43 6.82 -5.20 -8.62
CA PHE A 43 6.15 -4.70 -9.83
C PHE A 43 7.06 -4.64 -11.06
N LYS A 44 8.40 -4.59 -10.87
CA LYS A 44 9.37 -4.67 -11.97
C LYS A 44 9.64 -6.10 -12.46
N LEU A 45 9.15 -7.11 -11.74
CA LEU A 45 9.39 -8.51 -12.07
C LEU A 45 8.48 -9.02 -13.20
N SER A 46 7.39 -8.30 -13.51
CA SER A 46 6.49 -8.66 -14.61
C SER A 46 5.89 -7.41 -15.27
N PRO A 47 5.90 -7.33 -16.62
CA PRO A 47 5.22 -6.28 -17.37
C PRO A 47 3.72 -6.15 -17.01
N ASP A 48 3.06 -7.28 -16.70
CA ASP A 48 1.64 -7.32 -16.34
C ASP A 48 1.32 -6.56 -15.03
N TRP A 49 2.32 -6.38 -14.15
CA TRP A 49 2.18 -5.69 -12.87
C TRP A 49 2.66 -4.23 -12.92
N SER A 50 3.25 -3.83 -14.04
CA SER A 50 3.93 -2.54 -14.19
C SER A 50 2.96 -1.39 -14.50
N VAL A 51 1.75 -1.70 -14.98
CA VAL A 51 0.85 -0.72 -15.63
C VAL A 51 0.42 0.43 -14.71
N ASP A 52 0.19 0.13 -13.44
CA ASP A 52 -0.36 1.11 -12.49
C ASP A 52 0.64 1.47 -11.37
N TYR A 53 1.79 0.79 -11.33
CA TYR A 53 2.84 1.00 -10.35
C TYR A 53 3.44 2.42 -10.45
N ASP A 54 3.61 2.94 -11.68
CA ASP A 54 4.25 4.25 -11.93
C ASP A 54 3.43 5.44 -11.43
N SER A 55 2.14 5.24 -11.17
CA SER A 55 1.27 6.29 -10.60
C SER A 55 1.44 6.44 -9.08
N TYR A 56 2.21 5.56 -8.42
CA TYR A 56 2.47 5.62 -6.99
C TYR A 56 3.95 5.89 -6.69
N ALA A 57 4.20 6.63 -5.62
CA ALA A 57 5.54 6.77 -5.08
C ALA A 57 5.86 5.59 -4.16
N TRP A 58 6.98 4.92 -4.41
CA TRP A 58 7.43 3.75 -3.64
C TRP A 58 8.64 4.09 -2.81
N THR A 59 8.59 3.75 -1.53
CA THR A 59 9.70 3.94 -0.60
C THR A 59 9.91 2.64 0.14
N LYS A 60 11.15 2.12 0.08
CA LYS A 60 11.53 0.96 0.86
C LYS A 60 11.64 1.36 2.33
N LEU A 61 10.90 0.67 3.18
CA LEU A 61 10.88 0.93 4.62
C LEU A 61 11.90 0.02 5.33
N ASP A 62 12.50 0.51 6.40
CA ASP A 62 13.34 -0.29 7.28
C ASP A 62 12.50 -0.92 8.38
N ALA A 63 12.37 -2.24 8.36
CA ALA A 63 11.59 -3.00 9.34
C ALA A 63 12.12 -2.86 10.79
N ASN A 64 13.37 -2.46 10.98
CA ASN A 64 13.95 -2.27 12.30
C ASN A 64 13.59 -0.91 12.92
N SER A 65 13.29 0.09 12.10
CA SER A 65 12.94 1.44 12.54
C SER A 65 11.62 1.48 13.31
N GLU A 66 11.58 2.31 14.35
CA GLU A 66 10.38 2.45 15.18
C GLU A 66 9.24 3.15 14.42
N GLU A 67 9.60 4.06 13.52
CA GLU A 67 8.70 4.77 12.62
C GLU A 67 7.97 3.81 11.70
N THR A 68 8.68 2.84 11.11
CA THR A 68 8.06 1.82 10.25
C THR A 68 7.12 0.93 11.04
N LYS A 69 7.47 0.53 12.26
CA LYS A 69 6.59 -0.27 13.12
C LYS A 69 5.29 0.46 13.45
N LYS A 70 5.38 1.75 13.79
CA LYS A 70 4.22 2.62 14.03
C LYS A 70 3.37 2.76 12.76
N LEU A 71 4.00 2.98 11.61
CA LEU A 71 3.31 3.09 10.32
C LEU A 71 2.57 1.78 9.96
N VAL A 72 3.24 0.64 10.06
CA VAL A 72 2.64 -0.68 9.81
C VAL A 72 1.45 -0.91 10.73
N GLN A 73 1.61 -0.66 12.03
CA GLN A 73 0.53 -0.80 13.01
C GLN A 73 -0.66 0.08 12.63
N GLN A 74 -0.42 1.34 12.31
CA GLN A 74 -1.44 2.31 11.92
C GLN A 74 -2.23 1.82 10.69
N TYR A 75 -1.53 1.44 9.61
CA TYR A 75 -2.16 0.99 8.37
C TYR A 75 -2.83 -0.37 8.51
N PHE A 76 -2.37 -1.24 9.40
CA PHE A 76 -2.99 -2.57 9.59
C PHE A 76 -4.19 -2.52 10.54
N SER A 77 -4.22 -1.54 11.44
CA SER A 77 -5.37 -1.28 12.32
C SER A 77 -6.37 -0.29 11.74
N TRP A 78 -6.06 0.33 10.59
CA TRP A 78 -6.86 1.41 9.97
C TRP A 78 -7.16 2.56 10.94
N THR A 79 -6.22 2.83 11.82
CA THR A 79 -6.30 3.94 12.77
C THR A 79 -5.44 5.09 12.28
N GLY A 80 -5.67 6.31 12.76
CA GLY A 80 -4.79 7.46 12.49
C GLY A 80 -5.04 8.22 11.19
N GLU A 81 -4.02 8.98 10.78
CA GLU A 81 -4.08 9.99 9.72
C GLU A 81 -2.92 9.79 8.73
N ASP A 82 -3.09 10.23 7.48
CA ASP A 82 -2.00 10.22 6.52
C ASP A 82 -0.90 11.23 6.89
N LYS A 83 0.18 11.25 6.12
CA LYS A 83 1.29 12.21 6.31
C LYS A 83 0.87 13.69 6.22
N SER A 84 -0.32 13.96 5.69
CA SER A 84 -0.89 15.29 5.52
C SER A 84 -1.99 15.60 6.56
N GLY A 85 -2.16 14.75 7.59
CA GLY A 85 -3.18 14.92 8.64
C GLY A 85 -4.60 14.59 8.20
N LYS A 86 -4.78 13.90 7.06
CA LYS A 86 -6.10 13.46 6.59
C LYS A 86 -6.52 12.21 7.34
N LYS A 87 -7.74 12.22 7.88
CA LYS A 87 -8.32 11.08 8.62
C LYS A 87 -8.61 9.90 7.72
N PHE A 88 -8.48 8.70 8.27
CA PHE A 88 -8.89 7.48 7.60
C PHE A 88 -10.37 7.54 7.17
N ASN A 89 -10.64 7.11 5.94
CA ASN A 89 -11.99 7.02 5.39
C ASN A 89 -12.32 5.56 5.05
N GLN A 90 -11.52 4.92 4.18
CA GLN A 90 -11.76 3.55 3.75
C GLN A 90 -10.45 2.76 3.67
N GLY A 91 -10.52 1.46 3.95
CA GLY A 91 -9.38 0.55 3.95
C GLY A 91 -9.69 -0.69 3.14
N LYS A 92 -8.67 -1.26 2.50
CA LYS A 92 -8.77 -2.51 1.76
C LYS A 92 -7.50 -3.32 1.86
N ILE A 93 -7.66 -4.58 2.27
CA ILE A 93 -6.57 -5.55 2.32
C ILE A 93 -6.40 -6.23 0.96
N PHE A 94 -5.15 -6.36 0.52
CA PHE A 94 -4.73 -7.22 -0.57
C PHE A 94 -4.15 -8.52 0.01
N LYS A 95 -4.76 -9.66 -0.34
CA LYS A 95 -4.37 -11.01 0.07
C LYS A 95 -4.80 -12.04 -0.97
#